data_AF-A0A974PV20-F1
#
_entry.id   AF-A0A974PV20-F1
#
_cell.length_a   1.000
_cell.length_b   1.000
_cell.length_c   1.000
_cell.angle_alpha   90.00
_cell.angle_beta   90.00
_cell.angle_gamma   90.00
#
_symmetry.space_group_name_H-M   'P 1'
#
loop_
_entity.id
_entity.type
_entity.pdbx_description
1 polymer ?
#
loop_
_entity_poly.entity_id
_entity_poly.type
_entity_poly.pdbx_seq_one_letter_code
_entity_poly.pdbx_strand_id
1 'polypeptide(L)' 'MTKVLDIYAEIAELRAELAHCILTRKERRESQQRLEELLAEAERRSREAEGA' A
#
# COMPACT_ATOMS: atom_id res chain seq x y z
N MET A 1 -13.98 13.46 3.86
CA MET A 1 -13.73 12.27 4.70
C MET A 1 -13.56 11.09 3.76
N THR A 2 -12.33 10.54 3.60
CA THR A 2 -12.07 9.23 2.93
C THR A 2 -10.59 8.85 2.74
N LYS A 3 -9.61 9.77 2.85
CA LYS A 3 -8.20 9.50 2.48
C LYS A 3 -7.46 8.37 3.23
N VAL A 4 -7.92 7.96 4.42
CA VAL A 4 -7.28 6.90 5.22
C VAL A 4 -7.82 5.52 4.85
N LEU A 5 -9.14 5.40 4.66
CA LEU A 5 -9.76 4.18 4.13
C LEU A 5 -9.20 3.84 2.74
N ASP A 6 -8.88 4.88 1.97
CA ASP A 6 -8.29 4.80 0.64
C ASP A 6 -6.93 4.07 0.64
N ILE A 7 -6.00 4.45 1.55
CA ILE A 7 -4.66 3.83 1.61
C ILE A 7 -4.71 2.36 1.96
N TYR A 8 -5.52 1.95 2.93
CA TYR A 8 -5.59 0.55 3.34
C TYR A 8 -6.29 -0.31 2.30
N ALA A 9 -7.27 0.24 1.56
CA ALA A 9 -7.87 -0.43 0.42
C ALA A 9 -6.84 -0.63 -0.71
N GLU A 10 -6.08 0.40 -1.05
CA GLU A 10 -5.05 0.34 -2.09
C GLU A 10 -3.92 -0.66 -1.72
N ILE A 11 -3.51 -0.70 -0.45
CA ILE A 11 -2.57 -1.72 0.06
C ILE A 11 -3.14 -3.14 -0.12
N ALA A 12 -4.42 -3.35 0.18
CA ALA A 12 -5.06 -4.65 0.05
C ALA A 12 -5.14 -5.10 -1.41
N GLU A 13 -5.47 -4.18 -2.32
CA GLU A 13 -5.50 -4.44 -3.76
C GLU A 13 -4.12 -4.80 -4.31
N LEU A 14 -3.07 -4.04 -3.96
CA LEU A 14 -1.70 -4.33 -4.39
C LEU A 14 -1.19 -5.67 -3.86
N ARG A 15 -1.55 -6.03 -2.61
CA ARG A 15 -1.23 -7.35 -2.05
C ARG A 15 -1.93 -8.47 -2.82
N ALA A 16 -3.20 -8.28 -3.18
CA ALA A 16 -3.95 -9.24 -3.96
C ALA A 16 -3.37 -9.39 -5.37
N GLU A 17 -3.03 -8.29 -6.04
CA GLU A 17 -2.40 -8.29 -7.35
C GLU A 17 -1.06 -9.05 -7.34
N LEU A 18 -0.19 -8.74 -6.38
CA LEU A 18 1.11 -9.39 -6.24
C LEU A 18 1.02 -10.91 -5.98
N ALA A 19 -0.05 -11.35 -5.31
CA ALA A 19 -0.28 -12.74 -4.95
C ALA A 19 -1.01 -13.54 -6.05
N HIS A 20 -1.94 -12.91 -6.76
CA HIS A 20 -2.90 -13.63 -7.62
C HIS A 20 -2.79 -13.30 -9.11
N CYS A 21 -2.15 -12.19 -9.49
CA CYS A 21 -1.98 -11.84 -10.89
C CYS A 21 -0.66 -12.39 -11.47
N ILE A 22 -0.69 -12.76 -12.74
CA ILE A 22 0.52 -13.01 -13.52
C ILE A 22 1.06 -11.65 -13.96
N LEU A 23 2.16 -11.24 -13.34
CA LEU A 23 2.84 -9.98 -13.61
C LEU A 23 4.17 -10.24 -14.29
N THR A 24 4.56 -9.36 -15.21
CA THR A 24 5.95 -9.26 -15.66
C THR A 24 6.86 -8.86 -14.50
N ARG A 25 8.17 -9.06 -14.66
CA ARG A 25 9.15 -8.60 -13.64
C ARG A 25 9.08 -7.09 -13.40
N LYS A 26 8.78 -6.32 -14.44
CA LYS A 26 8.67 -4.85 -14.35
C LYS A 26 7.44 -4.47 -13.52
N GLU A 27 6.26 -4.98 -13.89
CA GLU A 27 5.00 -4.71 -13.17
C GLU A 27 5.08 -5.15 -11.71
N ARG A 28 5.64 -6.35 -11.46
CA ARG A 28 5.84 -6.83 -10.09
C ARG A 28 6.69 -5.87 -9.26
N ARG A 29 7.78 -5.35 -9.84
CA ARG A 29 8.66 -4.39 -9.17
C ARG A 29 7.93 -3.07 -8.89
N GLU A 30 7.15 -2.58 -9.85
CA GLU A 30 6.38 -1.33 -9.71
C GLU A 30 5.30 -1.47 -8.62
N SER A 31 4.52 -2.57 -8.63
CA SER A 31 3.51 -2.84 -7.60
C SER A 31 4.13 -3.06 -6.21
N GLN A 32 5.31 -3.71 -6.13
CA GLN A 32 6.06 -3.85 -4.87
C GLN A 32 6.53 -2.50 -4.33
N GLN A 33 7.11 -1.66 -5.19
CA GLN A 33 7.58 -0.34 -4.79
C GLN A 33 6.42 0.53 -4.27
N ARG A 34 5.28 0.54 -4.98
CA ARG A 34 4.09 1.29 -4.54
C ARG A 34 3.53 0.77 -3.22
N LEU A 35 3.52 -0.55 -3.03
CA LEU A 35 3.10 -1.16 -1.77
C LEU A 35 4.01 -0.72 -0.59
N GLU A 36 5.32 -0.70 -0.78
CA GLU A 36 6.27 -0.23 0.23
C GLU A 36 6.05 1.24 0.60
N GLU A 37 5.84 2.10 -0.39
CA GLU A 37 5.55 3.53 -0.19
C GLU A 37 4.27 3.75 0.62
N LEU A 38 3.19 3.02 0.29
CA LEU A 38 1.92 3.10 1.00
C LEU A 38 2.00 2.55 2.42
N LEU A 39 2.77 1.47 2.65
CA LEU A 39 3.01 0.95 4.00
C LEU A 39 3.77 1.95 4.87
N ALA A 40 4.79 2.60 4.32
CA ALA A 40 5.53 3.64 5.02
C ALA A 40 4.63 4.85 5.37
N GLU A 41 3.75 5.25 4.46
CA GLU A 41 2.77 6.32 4.71
C GLU A 41 1.73 5.92 5.77
N ALA A 42 1.21 4.70 5.70
CA ALA A 42 0.27 4.18 6.70
C ALA A 42 0.91 4.15 8.10
N GLU A 43 2.17 3.71 8.18
CA GLU A 43 2.92 3.69 9.44
C GLU A 43 3.19 5.11 9.97
N ARG A 44 3.57 6.06 9.11
CA ARG A 44 3.72 7.47 9.51
C ARG A 44 2.42 8.02 10.11
N ARG A 45 1.29 7.82 9.43
CA ARG A 45 -0.03 8.28 9.91
C ARG A 45 -0.44 7.61 11.22
N SER A 46 -0.13 6.33 11.41
CA SER A 46 -0.40 5.63 12.67
C SER A 46 0.35 6.28 13.83
N ARG A 47 1.65 6.56 13.64
CA ARG A 47 2.47 7.24 14.66
C ARG A 47 1.99 8.66 14.95
N GLU A 48 1.58 9.41 13.92
CA GLU A 48 1.01 10.76 14.09
C GLU A 48 -0.32 10.74 14.86
N ALA A 49 -1.15 9.71 14.64
CA ALA A 49 -2.41 9.55 15.36
C ALA A 49 -2.23 9.08 16.81
N GLU A 50 -1.17 8.32 17.11
CA GLU A 50 -0.84 7.86 18.46
C GLU A 50 -0.07 8.90 19.30
N GLY A 51 0.61 9.85 18.65
CA GLY A 51 1.38 10.91 19.30
C GLY A 51 0.63 12.23 19.54
N ALA A 52 -0.64 12.31 19.16
CA ALA A 52 -1.54 13.45 19.36
C ALA A 52 -2.47 13.21 20.57
#